data_AF-A0A5K1CRW3-F1
#
_entry.id   AF-A0A5K1CRW3-F1
#
_cell.length_a   1.000
_cell.length_b   1.000
_cell.length_c   1.000
_cell.angle_alpha   90.00
_cell.angle_beta   90.00
_cell.angle_gamma   90.00
#
_symmetry.space_group_name_H-M   'P 1'
#
loop_
_entity.id
_entity.type
_entity.pdbx_description
1 polymer ?
#
loop_
_entity_poly.entity_id
_entity_poly.type
_entity_poly.pdbx_seq_one_letter_code
_entity_poly.pdbx_strand_id
1 'polypeptide(L)' 'QEVRGVERRVLLETMASQLPSDAVCYASRLQAIHKNHMGETSLELEDGTRLATK' A
#
# COMPACT_ATOMS: atom_id res chain seq x y z
N GLN A 1 19.50 -25.99 -9.76
CA GLN A 1 18.24 -25.24 -9.65
C GLN A 1 18.24 -24.20 -10.78
N GLU A 2 17.29 -24.24 -11.70
CA GLU A 2 17.20 -23.25 -12.78
C GLU A 2 16.39 -22.04 -12.32
N VAL A 3 16.91 -20.82 -12.48
CA VAL A 3 16.20 -19.58 -12.15
C VAL A 3 15.44 -19.14 -13.40
N ARG A 4 14.11 -19.16 -13.35
CA ARG A 4 13.24 -18.58 -14.39
C ARG A 4 12.88 -17.15 -14.01
N GLY A 5 13.48 -16.19 -14.69
CA GLY A 5 13.16 -14.77 -14.53
C GLY A 5 11.77 -14.44 -15.06
N VAL A 6 11.09 -13.49 -14.41
CA VAL A 6 9.82 -12.93 -14.87
C VAL A 6 9.98 -11.42 -15.04
N GLU A 7 9.27 -10.86 -16.01
CA GLU A 7 9.21 -9.41 -16.22
C GLU A 7 8.52 -8.76 -15.01
N ARG A 8 9.20 -7.80 -14.36
CA ARG A 8 8.70 -7.20 -13.10
C ARG A 8 7.31 -6.60 -13.29
N ARG A 9 7.05 -5.98 -14.44
CA ARG A 9 5.75 -5.36 -14.72
C ARG A 9 4.65 -6.42 -14.80
N VAL A 10 4.89 -7.46 -15.59
CA VAL A 10 3.94 -8.56 -15.80
C VAL A 10 3.60 -9.24 -14.46
N LEU A 11 4.60 -9.47 -13.62
CA LEU A 11 4.37 -10.05 -12.28
C LEU A 11 3.44 -9.16 -11.44
N LEU A 12 3.73 -7.87 -11.33
CA LEU A 12 2.95 -6.96 -10.50
C LEU A 12 1.52 -6.76 -11.03
N GLU A 13 1.34 -6.66 -12.34
CA GLU A 13 0.02 -6.57 -12.97
C GLU A 13 -0.80 -7.84 -12.72
N THR A 14 -0.17 -9.02 -12.80
CA THR A 14 -0.82 -10.32 -12.52
C THR A 14 -1.20 -10.48 -11.05
N MET A 15 -0.41 -9.92 -10.14
CA MET A 15 -0.77 -9.92 -8.71
C MET A 15 -1.91 -8.94 -8.45
N ALA A 16 -1.85 -7.74 -9.01
CA ALA A 16 -2.90 -6.72 -8.83
C ALA A 16 -4.26 -7.19 -9.39
N SER A 17 -4.28 -7.92 -10.51
CA SER A 17 -5.51 -8.44 -11.11
C SER A 17 -6.23 -9.51 -10.28
N GLN A 18 -5.54 -10.09 -9.29
CA GLN A 18 -6.11 -11.07 -8.37
C GLN A 18 -6.63 -10.44 -7.06
N LEU A 19 -6.43 -9.14 -6.86
CA LEU A 19 -6.91 -8.43 -5.67
C LEU A 19 -8.35 -7.94 -5.86
N PRO A 20 -9.11 -7.73 -4.76
CA PRO A 20 -10.34 -6.95 -4.79
C PRO A 20 -10.11 -5.57 -5.43
N SER A 21 -11.13 -5.04 -6.10
CA SER A 21 -11.01 -3.79 -6.88
C SER A 21 -10.66 -2.55 -6.05
N ASP A 22 -10.87 -2.61 -4.73
CA ASP A 22 -10.62 -1.54 -3.77
C ASP A 22 -9.38 -1.81 -2.88
N ALA A 23 -8.64 -2.89 -3.12
CA ALA A 23 -7.50 -3.28 -2.30
C ALA A 23 -6.27 -2.37 -2.46
N VAL A 24 -6.17 -1.63 -3.57
CA VAL A 24 -5.03 -0.74 -3.87
C VAL A 24 -5.55 0.67 -4.14
N CYS A 25 -5.11 1.63 -3.32
CA CYS A 25 -5.33 3.05 -3.56
C CYS A 25 -4.10 3.65 -4.24
N TYR A 26 -4.32 4.42 -5.31
CA TYR A 26 -3.28 5.19 -5.99
C TYR A 26 -3.33 6.66 -5.57
N ALA A 27 -2.28 7.42 -5.92
CA ALA A 27 -2.10 8.81 -5.50
C ALA A 27 -2.12 9.01 -3.96
N SER A 28 -1.88 7.96 -3.19
CA SER A 28 -1.92 7.94 -1.74
C SER A 28 -0.54 8.14 -1.11
N ARG A 29 0.21 9.17 -1.54
CA ARG A 29 1.56 9.36 -0.99
C ARG A 29 1.46 9.70 0.50
N LEU A 30 2.22 8.97 1.31
CA LEU A 30 2.29 9.17 2.76
C LEU A 30 3.03 10.46 3.09
N GLN A 31 2.39 11.35 3.85
CA GLN A 31 2.97 12.58 4.37
C GLN A 31 3.57 12.38 5.77
N ALA A 32 2.83 11.75 6.68
CA ALA A 32 3.26 11.56 8.07
C ALA A 32 2.68 10.28 8.69
N ILE A 33 3.38 9.77 9.71
CA ILE A 33 2.94 8.67 10.56
C ILE A 33 2.86 9.21 11.98
N HIS A 34 1.67 9.14 12.57
CA HIS A 34 1.43 9.54 13.95
C HIS A 34 1.20 8.30 14.82
N LYS A 35 1.75 8.32 16.03
CA LYS A 35 1.49 7.31 17.06
C LYS A 35 0.97 7.99 18.30
N ASN A 36 -0.13 7.49 18.85
CA ASN A 36 -0.68 8.03 20.08
C ASN A 36 -0.17 7.29 21.32
N HIS A 37 -0.49 7.81 22.50
CA HIS A 37 -0.11 7.24 23.80
C HIS A 37 -0.74 5.87 24.08
N MET A 38 -1.79 5.49 23.35
CA MET A 38 -2.42 4.17 23.41
C MET A 38 -1.76 3.16 22.45
N GLY A 39 -0.74 3.59 21.68
CA GLY A 39 -0.03 2.76 20.71
C GLY A 39 -0.70 2.66 19.35
N GLU A 40 -1.82 3.36 19.15
CA GLU A 40 -2.51 3.37 17.86
C GLU A 40 -1.71 4.19 16.85
N THR A 41 -1.71 3.71 15.60
CA THR A 41 -1.02 4.37 14.50
C THR A 41 -2.05 4.99 13.55
N SER A 42 -1.81 6.23 13.12
CA SER A 42 -2.58 6.88 12.06
C SER A 42 -1.66 7.44 10.99
N LEU A 43 -2.05 7.23 9.73
CA LEU A 43 -1.33 7.71 8.56
C LEU A 43 -2.00 8.99 8.03
N GLU A 44 -1.20 9.97 7.66
CA GLU A 44 -1.64 11.19 6.99
C GLU A 44 -1.07 11.18 5.57
N LEU A 45 -1.92 11.34 4.56
CA LEU A 45 -1.54 11.38 3.15
C LEU A 45 -1.32 12.83 2.67
N GLU A 46 -0.62 13.02 1.56
CA GLU A 46 -0.35 14.37 1.00
C GLU A 46 -1.62 15.16 0.65
N ASP A 47 -2.74 14.48 0.39
CA ASP A 47 -4.03 15.11 0.11
C ASP A 47 -4.83 15.48 1.38
N GLY A 48 -4.26 15.26 2.56
CA GLY A 48 -4.89 15.52 3.86
C GLY A 48 -5.78 14.38 4.38
N THR A 49 -5.93 13.29 3.63
CA THR A 49 -6.66 12.10 4.09
C THR A 49 -5.96 11.48 5.31
N ARG A 50 -6.74 11.09 6.32
CA ARG A 50 -6.24 10.39 7.51
C ARG A 50 -6.79 8.97 7.58
N LEU A 51 -5.89 8.01 7.68
CA LEU A 51 -6.21 6.58 7.80
C LEU A 51 -5.84 6.09 9.20
N ALA A 52 -6.81 5.54 9.92
CA ALA A 52 -6.55 4.84 11.17
C ALA A 52 -6.11 3.40 10.87
N THR A 53 -4.98 2.98 11.42
CA THR A 53 -4.49 1.61 11.32
C THR A 53 -4.65 0.91 12.66
N LYS A 54 -5.21 -0.29 12.67
CA LYS A 54 -5.32 -1.14 13.85
C LYS A 54 -4.00 -1.83 14.16
#